data_AF-A0A0C2GCC7-F1
#
_entry.id   AF-A0A0C2GCC7-F1
#
_cell.length_a   1.000
_cell.length_b   1.000
_cell.length_c   1.000
_cell.angle_alpha   90.00
_cell.angle_beta   90.00
_cell.angle_gamma   90.00
#
_symmetry.space_group_name_H-M   'P 1'
#
loop_
_entity.id
_entity.type
_entity.pdbx_description
1 polymer ?
#
loop_
_entity_poly.entity_id
_entity_poly.type
_entity_poly.pdbx_seq_one_letter_code
_entity_poly.pdbx_strand_id
1 'polypeptide(L)' 'MITFGGFDSENCEESVTFELLAPRRAYWQIKLSAVSTGSYSTSIGWYAESDTGSSFIRGPTAIISAIAKELGAL' A
#
# COMPACT_ATOMS: atom_id res chain seq x y z
N MET A 1 2.84 19.12 -2.94
CA MET A 1 2.72 19.92 -1.71
C MET A 1 2.96 18.98 -0.54
N ILE A 2 3.66 19.40 0.51
CA ILE A 2 3.85 18.61 1.73
C ILE A 2 3.45 19.50 2.90
N THR A 3 2.57 19.01 3.76
CA THR A 3 2.13 19.70 4.98
C THR A 3 2.99 19.20 6.14
N PHE A 4 3.79 20.09 6.73
CA PHE A 4 4.61 19.78 7.90
C PHE A 4 3.92 20.30 9.17
N GLY A 5 3.76 19.43 10.17
CA GLY A 5 3.22 19.81 11.48
C GLY A 5 1.72 20.10 11.52
N GLY A 6 0.96 19.72 10.48
CA GLY A 6 -0.49 19.91 10.40
C GLY A 6 -1.17 18.79 9.63
N PHE A 7 -2.50 18.88 9.52
CA PHE A 7 -3.34 17.98 8.75
C PHE A 7 -4.03 18.78 7.65
N ASP A 8 -4.06 18.24 6.43
CA ASP A 8 -4.71 18.85 5.28
C ASP A 8 -6.10 18.24 5.10
N SER A 9 -7.12 18.89 5.65
CA SER A 9 -8.52 18.44 5.56
C SER A 9 -9.21 18.84 4.25
N GLU A 10 -8.54 19.58 3.36
CA GLU A 10 -9.09 19.91 2.05
C GLU A 10 -8.80 18.80 1.03
N ASN A 11 -7.62 18.19 1.12
CA ASN A 11 -7.16 17.17 0.19
C ASN A 11 -7.19 15.75 0.76
N CYS A 12 -7.53 15.56 2.03
CA CYS A 12 -7.65 14.25 2.68
C CYS A 12 -9.00 14.12 3.41
N GLU A 13 -9.46 12.88 3.57
CA GLU A 13 -10.66 12.56 4.35
C GLU A 13 -10.47 12.93 5.83
N GLU A 14 -11.53 13.37 6.52
CA GLU A 14 -11.46 13.79 7.92
C GLU A 14 -11.00 12.67 8.88
N SER A 15 -11.25 11.39 8.54
CA SER A 15 -10.90 10.25 9.37
C SER A 15 -9.58 9.60 8.92
N VAL A 16 -8.60 9.54 9.83
CA VAL A 16 -7.31 8.89 9.59
C VAL A 16 -7.27 7.55 10.32
N THR A 17 -7.06 6.47 9.56
CA THR A 17 -6.76 5.16 10.16
C THR A 17 -5.25 5.06 10.42
N PHE A 18 -4.88 4.78 11.67
CA PHE A 18 -3.48 4.61 12.06
C PHE A 18 -3.10 3.14 12.08
N GLU A 19 -2.01 2.82 11.38
CA GLU A 19 -1.41 1.48 11.37
C GLU A 19 -0.06 1.48 12.08
N LEU A 20 0.24 0.38 12.77
CA LEU A 20 1.54 0.21 13.41
C LEU A 20 2.63 -0.03 12.37
N LEU A 21 3.73 0.71 12.51
CA LEU A 21 4.90 0.49 11.67
C LEU A 21 5.58 -0.83 12.01
N ALA A 22 6.25 -1.40 11.00
CA ALA A 22 7.06 -2.60 11.16
C ALA A 22 8.11 -2.42 12.28
N PRO A 23 8.40 -3.45 13.08
CA PRO A 23 9.38 -3.36 14.17
C PRO A 23 10.78 -2.94 13.70
N ARG A 24 11.13 -3.25 12.45
CA ARG A 24 12.38 -2.87 11.82
C ARG A 24 12.25 -1.44 11.25
N ARG A 25 12.69 -0.45 12.05
CA ARG A 25 12.56 1.00 11.79
C ARG A 25 13.51 1.58 10.73
N ALA A 26 13.77 0.85 9.65
CA ALA A 26 14.57 1.35 8.53
C ALA A 26 13.70 2.08 7.48
N TYR A 27 12.40 1.76 7.42
CA TYR A 27 11.47 2.24 6.41
C TYR A 27 10.08 2.48 7.03
N TRP A 28 9.25 3.28 6.35
CA TRP A 28 7.84 3.46 6.68
C TRP A 28 7.02 2.26 6.19
N GLN A 29 7.19 1.12 6.87
CA GLN A 29 6.56 -0.14 6.49
C GLN A 29 5.31 -0.40 7.31
N ILE A 30 4.22 -0.78 6.65
CA ILE A 30 2.97 -1.21 7.26
C ILE A 30 2.65 -2.65 6.84
N LYS A 31 1.97 -3.41 7.70
CA LYS A 31 1.56 -4.77 7.37
C LYS A 31 0.24 -4.75 6.61
N LEU A 32 0.25 -5.22 5.36
CA LEU A 32 -0.99 -5.41 4.60
C LEU A 32 -1.75 -6.64 5.11
N SER A 33 -3.04 -6.47 5.35
CA SER A 33 -3.96 -7.53 5.77
C SER A 33 -4.41 -8.40 4.59
N ALA A 34 -4.76 -7.77 3.47
CA ALA A 34 -5.16 -8.44 2.24
C ALA A 34 -4.99 -7.53 1.03
N VAL A 35 -5.02 -8.11 -0.17
CA VAL A 35 -5.12 -7.40 -1.44
C VAL A 35 -6.16 -8.09 -2.31
N SER A 36 -6.90 -7.31 -3.09
CA SER A 36 -7.89 -7.83 -4.04
C SER A 36 -8.00 -6.96 -5.29
N THR A 37 -8.43 -7.57 -6.38
CA THR A 37 -8.74 -6.94 -7.66
C THR A 37 -9.70 -7.86 -8.38
N GLY A 38 -10.83 -7.35 -8.89
CA GLY A 38 -11.84 -8.19 -9.56
C GLY A 38 -12.26 -9.38 -8.68
N SER A 39 -12.13 -10.58 -9.23
CA SER A 39 -12.36 -11.87 -8.55
C SER A 39 -11.14 -12.40 -7.80
N TYR A 40 -9.93 -11.86 -8.05
CA TYR A 40 -8.72 -12.24 -7.35
C TYR A 40 -8.67 -11.60 -5.95
N SER A 41 -8.34 -12.40 -4.93
CA SER A 41 -8.07 -11.93 -3.59
C SER A 41 -7.05 -12.82 -2.88
N THR A 42 -6.26 -12.22 -1.99
CA THR A 42 -5.33 -12.95 -1.13
C THR A 42 -5.14 -12.24 0.21
N SER A 43 -5.05 -13.02 1.28
CA SER A 43 -4.78 -12.56 2.65
C SER A 43 -3.44 -13.04 3.18
N ILE A 44 -2.54 -13.52 2.30
CA ILE A 44 -1.18 -13.95 2.69
C ILE A 44 -0.43 -12.80 3.38
N GLY A 45 -0.67 -11.56 2.92
CA GLY A 45 -0.11 -10.34 3.48
C GLY A 45 1.40 -10.21 3.32
N TRP A 46 1.90 -8.98 3.39
CA TRP A 46 3.33 -8.66 3.45
C TRP A 46 3.51 -7.26 4.02
N TYR A 47 4.75 -6.88 4.35
CA TYR A 47 5.07 -5.51 4.71
C TYR A 47 5.25 -4.66 3.45
N ALA A 48 4.41 -3.64 3.28
CA ALA A 48 4.50 -2.68 2.20
C ALA A 48 5.10 -1.36 2.68
N GLU A 49 5.85 -0.70 1.81
CA GLU A 49 6.53 0.55 2.08
C GLU A 49 5.69 1.73 1.58
N SER A 50 5.47 2.73 2.44
CA SER A 50 4.99 4.04 2.02
C SER A 50 6.20 4.85 1.52
N ASP A 51 6.42 4.83 0.21
CA ASP A 51 7.61 5.39 -0.44
C ASP A 51 7.22 6.43 -1.51
N THR A 52 7.35 7.71 -1.17
CA THR A 52 7.11 8.83 -2.10
C THR A 52 8.19 8.97 -3.18
N GLY A 53 9.30 8.23 -3.07
CA GLY A 53 10.38 8.18 -4.06
C GLY A 53 10.16 7.14 -5.16
N SER A 54 9.13 6.29 -5.05
CA SER A 54 8.83 5.26 -6.04
C SER A 54 7.75 5.70 -7.02
N SER A 55 7.98 5.49 -8.33
CA SER A 55 6.97 5.74 -9.37
C SER A 55 5.97 4.61 -9.58
N PHE A 56 6.22 3.42 -9.02
CA PHE A 56 5.39 2.24 -9.22
C PHE A 56 4.94 1.62 -7.89
N ILE A 57 3.72 1.07 -7.89
CA ILE A 57 3.28 0.12 -6.87
C ILE A 57 3.96 -1.21 -7.17
N ARG A 58 4.89 -1.61 -6.31
CA ARG A 58 5.61 -2.89 -6.41
C ARG A 58 5.06 -3.88 -5.39
N GLY A 59 5.22 -5.17 -5.68
CA GLY A 59 4.84 -6.22 -4.75
C GLY A 59 5.47 -7.56 -5.13
N PRO A 60 5.22 -8.61 -4.32
CA PRO A 60 5.69 -9.95 -4.63
C PRO A 60 5.22 -10.41 -6.02
N THR A 61 6.13 -11.00 -6.80
CA THR A 61 5.89 -11.37 -8.20
C THR A 61 4.60 -12.16 -8.39
N ALA A 62 4.35 -13.17 -7.55
CA ALA A 62 3.15 -14.00 -7.65
C ALA A 62 1.84 -13.20 -7.51
N ILE A 63 1.83 -12.19 -6.64
CA ILE A 63 0.65 -11.34 -6.41
C ILE A 63 0.46 -10.35 -7.56
N ILE A 64 1.53 -9.69 -8.00
CA ILE A 64 1.47 -8.73 -9.12
C ILE A 64 1.07 -9.44 -10.42
N SER A 65 1.62 -10.63 -10.70
CA SER A 65 1.22 -11.42 -11.88
C SER A 65 -0.25 -11.85 -11.82
N ALA A 66 -0.77 -12.22 -10.64
CA ALA A 66 -2.18 -12.56 -10.51
C ALA A 66 -3.10 -11.36 -10.76
N ILE A 67 -2.74 -10.18 -10.23
CA ILE A 67 -3.45 -8.92 -10.50
C ILE A 67 -3.39 -8.59 -12.00
N ALA A 68 -2.23 -8.69 -12.63
CA ALA A 68 -2.07 -8.40 -14.05
C ALA A 68 -2.93 -9.34 -14.92
N LYS A 69 -3.01 -10.62 -14.56
CA LYS A 69 -3.88 -11.60 -15.23
C LYS A 69 -5.35 -11.21 -15.12
N GLU A 70 -5.81 -10.88 -13.91
CA GLU A 70 -7.20 -10.48 -13.64
C GLU A 70 -7.61 -9.24 -14.44
N LEU A 71 -6.67 -8.33 -14.66
CA LEU A 71 -6.89 -7.09 -15.41
C LEU A 71 -6.66 -7.22 -16.92
N GLY A 72 -6.27 -8.40 -17.43
CA GLY A 72 -5.98 -8.61 -18.86
C GLY A 72 -4.71 -7.89 -19.34
N ALA A 73 -3.74 -7.68 -18.45
CA ALA A 73 -2.48 -6.98 -18.71
C ALA A 73 -1.27 -7.92 -18.88
N LEU A 74 -1.50 -9.22 -19.13
CA LEU A 74 -0.50 -10.24 -19.41
C LEU A 74 -0.56 -10.71 -20.86
#